data_AF-A0A2E7G1R9-F1
#
_entry.id   AF-A0A2E7G1R9-F1
#
_cell.length_a   1.000
_cell.length_b   1.000
_cell.length_c   1.000
_cell.angle_alpha   90.00
_cell.angle_beta   90.00
_cell.angle_gamma   90.00
#
_symmetry.space_group_name_H-M   'P 1'
#
loop_
_entity.id
_entity.type
_entity.pdbx_description
1 polymer ?
#
loop_
_entity_poly.entity_id
_entity_poly.type
_entity_poly.pdbx_seq_one_letter_code
_entity_poly.pdbx_strand_id
1 'polypeptide(L)'
;MKENPPPPPRFVKWAEDPEHLTPNPGYRRVRSINRGLLETWFREISLVDLDTLPNEGGILFTSWHPGGLIDPMLMMAALPGKLTFAAKHTLFKTPLLGSILKVTGAQPVHRAQDTEGDGETNRSQKNTNLIEGLGNAVGNGGRVAIFPEGVSHLEPHPVRLRTGAARILLHAIRKARDEGLPDPHIVPLGLHYSDQHRFRERVSLQVNNPLPIPPLPGEKDCPEPTAEEIENFKEEANERAWCRTITDLLGLEIKRCNQAQETWEDRELVWRARRMVHIHRAAEANVPIGPLPFDKALLGSRRVRAAWQYQSIHDSERTAKLEEEFREHHYAMEKLGLRSWEINNRQKRISKRALFKNLVYWIWSISWMLGVVSWGAIIGSIPPYMSIRVLLNRIVDDSNKAGLGSMKLLYSVALYPAYWLLISVPIGWLISAPNSPIQDLKLPSIILPLLANFPWPLMVLLVLLWWPISARLHLRLYARATRSWRALRLGFRLRSGSVDWDGLLNTHAMLAKELAIIGEGLVLPGDPDWVDPKPGVDDWEVVKMRTSS
;
A
#
# COMPACT_ATOMS: atom_id res chain seq x y z
N MET A 1 27.37 12.36 21.17
CA MET A 1 25.91 12.13 21.12
C MET A 1 25.55 11.83 19.68
N LYS A 2 25.30 10.58 19.31
CA LYS A 2 24.78 10.26 17.97
C LYS A 2 23.28 10.56 17.99
N GLU A 3 22.87 11.53 17.18
CA GLU A 3 21.47 11.93 17.04
C GLU A 3 20.62 10.71 16.71
N ASN A 4 19.51 10.53 17.44
CA ASN A 4 18.50 9.56 17.04
C ASN A 4 18.07 9.92 15.60
N PRO A 5 17.85 8.94 14.70
CA PRO A 5 17.27 9.25 13.41
C PRO A 5 15.96 10.01 13.65
N PRO A 6 15.76 11.15 12.96
CA PRO A 6 14.57 11.96 13.16
C PRO A 6 13.33 11.08 12.93
N PRO A 7 12.25 11.28 13.71
CA PRO A 7 11.00 10.59 13.42
C PRO A 7 10.61 10.86 11.97
N PRO A 8 10.04 9.87 11.25
CA PRO A 8 9.65 10.08 9.86
C PRO A 8 8.77 11.32 9.75
N PRO A 9 8.95 12.13 8.69
CA PRO A 9 8.27 13.41 8.57
C PRO A 9 6.76 13.21 8.70
N ARG A 10 6.11 14.13 9.42
CA ARG A 10 4.68 14.04 9.74
C ARG A 10 3.78 14.13 8.50
N PHE A 11 4.33 14.65 7.41
CA PHE A 11 3.70 14.84 6.11
C PHE A 11 4.65 14.39 5.01
N VAL A 12 4.09 13.84 3.94
CA VAL A 12 4.84 13.32 2.80
C VAL A 12 5.20 14.49 1.91
N LYS A 13 6.47 14.57 1.50
CA LYS A 13 6.86 15.51 0.44
C LYS A 13 6.43 14.92 -0.89
N TRP A 14 5.28 15.35 -1.39
CA TRP A 14 4.78 14.94 -2.70
C TRP A 14 5.63 15.54 -3.82
N ALA A 15 5.72 14.82 -4.95
CA ALA A 15 6.41 15.33 -6.14
C ALA A 15 5.77 16.62 -6.66
N GLU A 16 6.63 17.51 -7.17
CA GLU A 16 6.23 18.68 -7.92
C GLU A 16 6.03 18.32 -9.39
N ASP A 17 5.11 19.02 -10.06
CA ASP A 17 4.85 18.81 -11.48
C ASP A 17 5.89 19.58 -12.30
N PRO A 18 6.58 18.94 -13.26
CA PRO A 18 7.42 19.64 -14.24
C PRO A 18 6.59 20.68 -14.99
N GLU A 19 7.21 21.80 -15.40
CA GLU A 19 6.52 22.91 -16.07
C GLU A 19 5.74 22.45 -17.32
N HIS A 20 6.34 21.56 -18.11
CA HIS A 20 5.76 21.00 -19.33
C HIS A 20 4.63 19.99 -19.09
N LEU A 21 4.36 19.57 -17.84
CA LEU A 21 3.34 18.58 -17.47
C LEU A 21 2.29 19.11 -16.50
N THR A 22 2.17 20.43 -16.40
CA THR A 22 1.29 21.08 -15.45
C THR A 22 -0.19 20.66 -15.63
N PRO A 23 -0.79 19.97 -14.64
CA PRO A 23 -2.17 19.51 -14.79
C PRO A 23 -3.17 20.66 -14.72
N ASN A 24 -4.35 20.47 -15.32
CA ASN A 24 -5.43 21.44 -15.22
C ASN A 24 -5.90 21.64 -13.75
N PRO A 25 -6.56 22.77 -13.43
CA PRO A 25 -6.97 23.09 -12.06
C PRO A 25 -7.92 22.05 -11.43
N GLY A 26 -8.79 21.43 -12.24
CA GLY A 26 -9.70 20.38 -11.78
C GLY A 26 -8.95 19.16 -11.26
N TYR A 27 -7.97 18.68 -12.03
CA TYR A 27 -7.09 17.59 -11.66
C TYR A 27 -6.30 17.91 -10.39
N ARG A 28 -5.71 19.12 -10.29
CA ARG A 28 -4.97 19.57 -9.10
C ARG A 28 -5.85 19.56 -7.84
N ARG A 29 -7.11 19.98 -7.96
CA ARG A 29 -8.08 19.95 -6.84
C ARG A 29 -8.37 18.52 -6.39
N VAL A 30 -8.65 17.62 -7.32
CA VAL A 30 -8.86 16.19 -7.02
C VAL A 30 -7.61 15.57 -6.39
N ARG A 31 -6.42 15.84 -6.94
CA ARG A 31 -5.14 15.39 -6.40
C ARG A 31 -4.92 15.88 -4.96
N SER A 32 -5.22 17.15 -4.67
CA SER A 32 -5.10 17.69 -3.30
C SER A 32 -6.01 16.99 -2.31
N ILE A 33 -7.24 16.67 -2.71
CA ILE A 33 -8.18 15.89 -1.88
C ILE A 33 -7.63 14.46 -1.68
N ASN A 34 -7.16 13.81 -2.74
CA ASN A 34 -6.57 12.48 -2.68
C ASN A 34 -5.37 12.43 -1.73
N ARG A 35 -4.46 13.42 -1.78
CA ARG A 35 -3.32 13.54 -0.86
C ARG A 35 -3.79 13.58 0.61
N GLY A 36 -4.78 14.42 0.92
CA GLY A 36 -5.35 14.48 2.28
C GLY A 36 -6.03 13.18 2.73
N LEU A 37 -6.77 12.53 1.82
CA LEU A 37 -7.39 11.22 2.09
C LEU A 37 -6.35 10.14 2.35
N LEU A 38 -5.28 10.07 1.54
CA LEU A 38 -4.22 9.08 1.67
C LEU A 38 -3.39 9.29 2.93
N GLU A 39 -3.04 10.53 3.28
CA GLU A 39 -2.36 10.84 4.56
C GLU A 39 -3.26 10.48 5.76
N THR A 40 -4.58 10.60 5.61
CA THR A 40 -5.56 10.16 6.61
C THR A 40 -5.76 8.66 6.63
N TRP A 41 -5.60 7.96 5.51
CA TRP A 41 -5.73 6.50 5.40
C TRP A 41 -4.45 5.77 5.83
N PHE A 42 -3.28 6.22 5.42
CA PHE A 42 -1.98 5.62 5.72
C PHE A 42 -1.17 6.41 6.75
N ARG A 43 -0.60 5.72 7.76
CA ARG A 43 0.30 6.33 8.76
C ARG A 43 1.65 6.72 8.23
N GLU A 44 2.02 6.15 7.10
CA GLU A 44 3.30 6.32 6.47
C GLU A 44 3.13 6.05 4.99
N ILE A 45 3.60 6.97 4.15
CA ILE A 45 3.64 6.84 2.70
C ILE A 45 5.08 7.13 2.30
N SER A 46 5.73 6.15 1.68
CA SER A 46 7.09 6.30 1.16
C SER A 46 7.04 6.37 -0.36
N LEU A 47 7.68 7.38 -0.93
CA LEU A 47 7.85 7.54 -2.37
C LEU A 47 9.33 7.36 -2.68
N VAL A 48 9.64 6.40 -3.54
CA VAL A 48 11.02 5.95 -3.81
C VAL A 48 11.32 6.14 -5.30
N ASP A 49 12.48 6.74 -5.58
CA ASP A 49 13.10 6.89 -6.90
C ASP A 49 12.26 7.68 -7.94
N LEU A 50 11.43 8.62 -7.48
CA LEU A 50 10.63 9.48 -8.37
C LEU A 50 11.47 10.35 -9.33
N ASP A 51 12.70 10.66 -8.92
CA ASP A 51 13.70 11.42 -9.68
C ASP A 51 14.36 10.62 -10.81
N THR A 52 14.14 9.29 -10.86
CA THR A 52 14.63 8.42 -11.94
C THR A 52 13.70 8.36 -13.16
N LEU A 53 12.54 9.04 -13.08
CA LEU A 53 11.59 9.08 -14.18
C LEU A 53 12.23 9.71 -15.43
N PRO A 54 11.96 9.16 -16.63
CA PRO A 54 12.40 9.79 -17.87
C PRO A 54 11.94 11.24 -17.99
N ASN A 55 12.85 12.11 -18.44
CA ASN A 55 12.59 13.55 -18.60
C ASN A 55 11.95 13.89 -19.95
N GLU A 56 12.09 13.02 -20.95
CA GLU A 56 11.55 13.16 -22.29
C GLU A 56 10.64 11.98 -22.64
N GLY A 57 9.80 12.16 -23.65
CA GLY A 57 8.85 11.15 -24.10
C GLY A 57 7.66 10.96 -23.15
N GLY A 58 6.62 10.28 -23.66
CA GLY A 58 5.50 9.88 -22.81
C GLY A 58 5.85 8.72 -21.91
N ILE A 59 5.07 8.52 -20.83
CA ILE A 59 5.29 7.41 -19.90
C ILE A 59 4.02 6.58 -19.75
N LEU A 60 4.14 5.29 -20.05
CA LEU A 60 3.17 4.26 -19.71
C LEU A 60 3.57 3.59 -18.40
N PHE A 61 2.94 3.98 -17.30
CA PHE A 61 3.10 3.36 -15.99
C PHE A 61 2.34 2.03 -15.92
N THR A 62 3.01 1.01 -15.40
CA THR A 62 2.44 -0.32 -15.19
C THR A 62 2.64 -0.77 -13.74
N SER A 63 1.66 -1.47 -13.18
CA SER A 63 1.72 -1.99 -11.81
C SER A 63 0.76 -3.16 -11.66
N TRP A 64 0.98 -4.02 -10.66
CA TRP A 64 -0.08 -4.88 -10.13
C TRP A 64 -1.15 -4.06 -9.40
N HIS A 65 -2.33 -4.65 -9.13
CA HIS A 65 -3.50 -3.92 -8.63
C HIS A 65 -4.12 -4.48 -7.33
N PRO A 66 -3.39 -4.49 -6.21
CA PRO A 66 -3.87 -5.15 -5.00
C PRO A 66 -4.86 -4.27 -4.20
N GLY A 67 -4.77 -2.93 -4.28
CA GLY A 67 -5.51 -1.99 -3.42
C GLY A 67 -6.87 -1.50 -3.96
N GLY A 68 -7.24 -1.89 -5.18
CA GLY A 68 -8.44 -1.33 -5.84
C GLY A 68 -8.28 0.18 -6.09
N LEU A 69 -9.32 0.99 -5.89
CA LEU A 69 -9.27 2.48 -6.06
C LEU A 69 -8.15 3.19 -5.28
N ILE A 70 -7.61 2.60 -4.21
CA ILE A 70 -6.48 3.17 -3.48
C ILE A 70 -5.24 3.27 -4.38
N ASP A 71 -5.01 2.30 -5.27
CA ASP A 71 -3.85 2.28 -6.18
C ASP A 71 -3.83 3.50 -7.13
N PRO A 72 -4.88 3.75 -7.96
CA PRO A 72 -4.89 4.93 -8.81
C PRO A 72 -4.92 6.24 -8.01
N MET A 73 -5.52 6.26 -6.81
CA MET A 73 -5.45 7.44 -5.94
C MET A 73 -4.00 7.73 -5.49
N LEU A 74 -3.26 6.70 -5.07
CA LEU A 74 -1.87 6.80 -4.65
C LEU A 74 -0.97 7.25 -5.80
N MET A 75 -1.10 6.60 -6.96
CA MET A 75 -0.36 6.96 -8.17
C MET A 75 -0.66 8.41 -8.61
N MET A 76 -1.94 8.82 -8.59
CA MET A 76 -2.34 10.21 -8.88
C MET A 76 -1.76 11.22 -7.88
N ALA A 77 -1.66 10.86 -6.60
CA ALA A 77 -1.11 11.73 -5.57
C ALA A 77 0.42 11.88 -5.67
N ALA A 78 1.10 10.78 -6.01
CA ALA A 78 2.55 10.63 -6.00
C ALA A 78 3.25 11.07 -7.29
N LEU A 79 2.76 10.61 -8.45
CA LEU A 79 3.47 10.76 -9.72
C LEU A 79 3.30 12.18 -10.29
N PRO A 80 4.35 12.77 -10.88
CA PRO A 80 4.25 14.09 -11.50
C PRO A 80 3.36 14.06 -12.75
N GLY A 81 2.80 15.21 -13.09
CA GLY A 81 1.99 15.43 -14.28
C GLY A 81 0.57 14.87 -14.19
N LYS A 82 -0.24 15.11 -15.23
CA LYS A 82 -1.59 14.55 -15.32
C LYS A 82 -1.50 13.06 -15.70
N LEU A 83 -1.99 12.20 -14.82
CA LEU A 83 -2.08 10.76 -15.06
C LEU A 83 -3.46 10.36 -15.58
N THR A 84 -3.50 9.76 -16.77
CA THR A 84 -4.72 9.18 -17.36
C THR A 84 -4.80 7.69 -17.03
N PHE A 85 -5.91 7.25 -16.44
CA PHE A 85 -6.16 5.85 -16.12
C PHE A 85 -7.16 5.22 -17.08
N ALA A 86 -6.96 3.94 -17.37
CA ALA A 86 -7.97 3.08 -17.97
C ALA A 86 -8.89 2.53 -16.86
N ALA A 87 -10.13 3.01 -16.75
CA ALA A 87 -11.05 2.68 -15.65
C ALA A 87 -12.30 1.92 -16.14
N LYS A 88 -12.82 0.99 -15.32
CA LYS A 88 -14.03 0.21 -15.64
C LYS A 88 -15.21 1.13 -15.99
N HIS A 89 -15.83 0.91 -17.15
CA HIS A 89 -16.93 1.77 -17.64
C HIS A 89 -18.09 1.92 -16.64
N THR A 90 -18.42 0.88 -15.86
CA THR A 90 -19.50 0.98 -14.86
C THR A 90 -19.23 2.01 -13.77
N LEU A 91 -17.96 2.32 -13.44
CA LEU A 91 -17.60 3.32 -12.44
C LEU A 91 -17.99 4.74 -12.89
N PHE A 92 -18.08 4.99 -14.19
CA PHE A 92 -18.54 6.27 -14.74
C PHE A 92 -20.04 6.51 -14.53
N LYS A 93 -20.81 5.45 -14.27
CA LYS A 93 -22.24 5.53 -13.92
C LYS A 93 -22.47 5.75 -12.43
N THR A 94 -21.45 5.57 -11.59
CA THR A 94 -21.57 5.76 -10.14
C THR A 94 -21.65 7.26 -9.80
N PRO A 95 -22.67 7.70 -9.04
CA PRO A 95 -22.77 9.10 -8.61
C PRO A 95 -21.52 9.58 -7.89
N LEU A 96 -21.15 10.85 -8.09
CA LEU A 96 -19.91 11.51 -7.60
C LEU A 96 -18.61 10.94 -8.22
N LEU A 97 -18.40 9.62 -8.17
CA LEU A 97 -17.20 8.97 -8.71
C LEU A 97 -17.07 9.18 -10.22
N GLY A 98 -18.17 9.08 -10.98
CA GLY A 98 -18.16 9.31 -12.43
C GLY A 98 -17.75 10.75 -12.80
N SER A 99 -18.16 11.74 -12.01
CA SER A 99 -17.74 13.14 -12.20
C SER A 99 -16.25 13.33 -11.92
N ILE A 100 -15.73 12.71 -10.86
CA ILE A 100 -14.30 12.73 -10.55
C ILE A 100 -13.49 12.11 -11.69
N LEU A 101 -13.90 10.93 -12.18
CA LEU A 101 -13.22 10.26 -13.29
C LEU A 101 -13.15 11.14 -14.55
N LYS A 102 -14.25 11.80 -14.91
CA LYS A 102 -14.30 12.75 -16.04
C LYS A 102 -13.36 13.94 -15.84
N VAL A 103 -13.36 14.56 -14.65
CA VAL A 103 -12.48 15.69 -14.32
C VAL A 103 -11.00 15.29 -14.39
N THR A 104 -10.68 14.07 -13.94
CA THR A 104 -9.31 13.56 -13.99
C THR A 104 -8.87 13.12 -15.39
N GLY A 105 -9.80 12.99 -16.34
CA GLY A 105 -9.53 12.55 -17.70
C GLY A 105 -9.32 11.04 -17.84
N ALA A 106 -9.91 10.23 -16.94
CA ALA A 106 -9.86 8.78 -17.05
C ALA A 106 -10.62 8.29 -18.29
N GLN A 107 -10.09 7.25 -18.95
CA GLN A 107 -10.66 6.64 -20.15
C GLN A 107 -11.47 5.39 -19.80
N PRO A 108 -12.72 5.25 -20.28
CA PRO A 108 -13.56 4.11 -19.97
C PRO A 108 -13.10 2.84 -20.70
N VAL A 109 -13.04 1.73 -19.97
CA VAL A 109 -12.71 0.39 -20.48
C VAL A 109 -13.94 -0.50 -20.42
N HIS A 110 -14.30 -1.08 -21.56
CA HIS A 110 -15.31 -2.12 -21.67
C HIS A 110 -14.63 -3.50 -21.63
N ARG A 111 -14.76 -4.22 -20.52
CA ARG A 111 -14.22 -5.59 -20.39
C ARG A 111 -15.24 -6.60 -20.90
N ALA A 112 -14.76 -7.70 -21.49
CA ALA A 112 -15.63 -8.76 -22.01
C ALA A 112 -16.64 -9.31 -20.98
N GLN A 113 -16.28 -9.29 -19.70
CA GLN A 113 -17.10 -9.75 -18.57
C GLN A 113 -18.20 -8.75 -18.17
N ASP A 114 -18.08 -7.47 -18.55
CA ASP A 114 -18.95 -6.37 -18.12
C ASP A 114 -19.98 -5.96 -19.21
N THR A 115 -19.94 -6.62 -20.36
CA THR A 115 -20.80 -6.38 -21.52
C THR A 115 -21.53 -7.66 -21.90
N GLU A 116 -22.52 -8.05 -21.09
CA GLU A 116 -23.54 -9.00 -21.52
C GLU A 116 -24.31 -8.37 -22.71
N GLY A 117 -24.27 -9.02 -23.88
CA GLY A 117 -25.07 -8.63 -25.05
C GLY A 117 -24.39 -7.77 -26.12
N ASP A 118 -23.17 -7.26 -25.94
CA ASP A 118 -22.43 -6.63 -27.07
C ASP A 118 -21.89 -7.72 -28.01
N GLY A 119 -22.13 -7.62 -29.32
CA GLY A 119 -21.50 -8.51 -30.31
C GLY A 119 -19.97 -8.40 -30.33
N GLU A 120 -19.28 -9.46 -30.76
CA GLU A 120 -17.81 -9.57 -30.76
C GLU A 120 -17.11 -8.42 -31.51
N THR A 121 -17.67 -7.99 -32.64
CA THR A 121 -17.20 -6.85 -33.44
C THR A 121 -17.24 -5.52 -32.69
N ASN A 122 -18.32 -5.23 -31.97
CA ASN A 122 -18.47 -3.98 -31.21
C ASN A 122 -17.47 -3.92 -30.03
N ARG A 123 -17.17 -5.07 -29.41
CA ARG A 123 -16.16 -5.17 -28.33
C ARG A 123 -14.74 -4.95 -28.86
N SER A 124 -14.41 -5.55 -30.00
CA SER A 124 -13.10 -5.39 -30.64
C SER A 124 -12.85 -3.92 -30.97
N GLN A 125 -13.83 -3.24 -31.58
CA GLN A 125 -13.72 -1.83 -31.94
C GLN A 125 -13.56 -0.90 -30.73
N LYS A 126 -14.31 -1.13 -29.64
CA LYS A 126 -14.15 -0.37 -28.38
C LYS A 126 -12.76 -0.56 -27.77
N ASN A 127 -12.20 -1.76 -27.83
CA ASN A 127 -10.85 -2.04 -27.32
C ASN A 127 -9.77 -1.36 -28.18
N THR A 128 -9.92 -1.39 -29.51
CA THR A 128 -9.02 -0.68 -30.42
C THR A 128 -9.02 0.83 -30.14
N ASN A 129 -10.19 1.46 -30.03
CA ASN A 129 -10.30 2.90 -29.72
C ASN A 129 -9.65 3.26 -28.38
N LEU A 130 -9.75 2.40 -27.38
CA LEU A 130 -9.07 2.59 -26.09
C LEU A 130 -7.55 2.53 -26.23
N ILE A 131 -7.04 1.51 -26.94
CA ILE A 131 -5.60 1.33 -27.17
C ILE A 131 -5.04 2.53 -27.93
N GLU A 132 -5.70 2.94 -29.02
CA GLU A 132 -5.32 4.11 -29.81
C GLU A 132 -5.41 5.40 -28.99
N GLY A 133 -6.48 5.60 -28.21
CA GLY A 133 -6.65 6.80 -27.39
C GLY A 133 -5.57 6.93 -26.31
N LEU A 134 -5.24 5.83 -25.63
CA LEU A 134 -4.15 5.80 -24.65
C LEU A 134 -2.78 5.90 -25.31
N GLY A 135 -2.58 5.22 -26.44
CA GLY A 135 -1.35 5.27 -27.22
C GLY A 135 -1.09 6.67 -27.77
N ASN A 136 -2.12 7.37 -28.23
CA ASN A 136 -2.04 8.76 -28.67
C ASN A 136 -1.63 9.68 -27.51
N ALA A 137 -2.22 9.47 -26.32
CA ALA A 137 -1.87 10.26 -25.14
C ALA A 137 -0.40 10.06 -24.75
N VAL A 138 0.11 8.82 -24.78
CA VAL A 138 1.51 8.52 -24.48
C VAL A 138 2.44 9.03 -25.59
N GLY A 139 2.12 8.79 -26.87
CA GLY A 139 2.93 9.26 -28.00
C GLY A 139 3.11 10.78 -28.03
N ASN A 140 2.14 11.53 -27.52
CA ASN A 140 2.20 12.99 -27.38
C ASN A 140 2.97 13.48 -26.14
N GLY A 141 3.76 12.64 -25.46
CA GLY A 141 4.47 13.02 -24.22
C GLY A 141 3.61 12.93 -22.95
N GLY A 142 2.39 12.39 -23.04
CA GLY A 142 1.49 12.26 -21.90
C GLY A 142 1.82 11.08 -20.97
N ARG A 143 1.15 11.04 -19.82
CA ARG A 143 1.33 10.00 -18.80
C ARG A 143 0.08 9.16 -18.64
N VAL A 144 0.20 7.86 -18.86
CA VAL A 144 -0.89 6.89 -18.75
C VAL A 144 -0.52 5.84 -17.71
N ALA A 145 -1.50 5.38 -16.94
CA ALA A 145 -1.35 4.25 -16.04
C ALA A 145 -2.33 3.13 -16.40
N ILE A 146 -1.79 1.90 -16.45
CA ILE A 146 -2.56 0.68 -16.69
C ILE A 146 -2.14 -0.43 -15.74
N PHE A 147 -3.11 -1.26 -15.35
CA PHE A 147 -2.88 -2.48 -14.59
C PHE A 147 -3.01 -3.67 -15.56
N PRO A 148 -1.89 -4.26 -16.05
CA PRO A 148 -1.89 -5.21 -17.16
C PRO A 148 -2.57 -6.56 -16.85
N GLU A 149 -2.83 -6.88 -15.58
CA GLU A 149 -3.65 -8.03 -15.15
C GLU A 149 -5.12 -7.90 -15.58
N GLY A 150 -5.62 -6.67 -15.70
CA GLY A 150 -7.01 -6.39 -16.04
C GLY A 150 -8.03 -6.78 -14.96
N VAL A 151 -7.60 -7.12 -13.74
CA VAL A 151 -8.44 -7.40 -12.56
C VAL A 151 -7.69 -6.95 -11.28
N SER A 152 -8.41 -6.64 -10.20
CA SER A 152 -7.81 -6.49 -8.87
C SER A 152 -7.84 -7.85 -8.18
N HIS A 153 -6.77 -8.28 -7.51
CA HIS A 153 -6.71 -9.59 -6.84
C HIS A 153 -6.10 -9.51 -5.43
N LEU A 154 -6.26 -10.59 -4.67
CA LEU A 154 -5.69 -10.78 -3.34
C LEU A 154 -4.48 -11.73 -3.33
N GLU A 155 -4.02 -12.19 -4.50
CA GLU A 155 -2.88 -13.09 -4.57
C GLU A 155 -1.56 -12.42 -4.13
N PRO A 156 -0.62 -13.18 -3.54
CA PRO A 156 0.70 -12.67 -3.15
C PRO A 156 1.64 -12.42 -4.35
N HIS A 157 1.18 -12.68 -5.57
CA HIS A 157 1.91 -12.50 -6.82
C HIS A 157 1.00 -11.95 -7.94
N PRO A 158 1.56 -11.28 -8.97
CA PRO A 158 0.82 -10.88 -10.15
C PRO A 158 0.13 -12.05 -10.87
N VAL A 159 -1.06 -11.80 -11.41
CA VAL A 159 -1.81 -12.74 -12.27
C VAL A 159 -1.36 -12.61 -13.74
N ARG A 160 -1.72 -13.56 -14.61
CA ARG A 160 -1.37 -13.55 -16.05
C ARG A 160 -1.64 -12.17 -16.67
N LEU A 161 -0.58 -11.56 -17.20
CA LEU A 161 -0.65 -10.25 -17.86
C LEU A 161 -1.30 -10.36 -19.24
N ARG A 162 -2.03 -9.31 -19.62
CA ARG A 162 -2.59 -9.13 -20.97
C ARG A 162 -1.68 -8.25 -21.81
N THR A 163 -1.73 -8.44 -23.13
CA THR A 163 -0.91 -7.70 -24.11
C THR A 163 -1.31 -6.24 -24.30
N GLY A 164 -2.34 -5.73 -23.61
CA GLY A 164 -2.86 -4.37 -23.80
C GLY A 164 -1.82 -3.27 -23.55
N ALA A 165 -0.97 -3.42 -22.53
CA ALA A 165 0.10 -2.46 -22.26
C ALA A 165 1.13 -2.40 -23.40
N ALA A 166 1.53 -3.58 -23.93
CA ALA A 166 2.45 -3.66 -25.05
C ALA A 166 1.86 -3.05 -26.33
N ARG A 167 0.57 -3.29 -26.61
CA ARG A 167 -0.13 -2.70 -27.77
C ARG A 167 -0.23 -1.18 -27.69
N ILE A 168 -0.51 -0.64 -26.49
CA ILE A 168 -0.52 0.82 -26.25
C ILE A 168 0.87 1.40 -26.50
N LEU A 169 1.91 0.73 -26.00
CA LEU A 169 3.30 1.16 -26.20
C LEU A 169 3.69 1.15 -27.68
N LEU A 170 3.39 0.08 -28.42
CA LEU A 170 3.70 -0.04 -29.85
C LEU A 170 3.04 1.10 -30.65
N HIS A 171 1.76 1.38 -30.40
CA HIS A 171 1.04 2.50 -31.01
C HIS A 171 1.67 3.85 -30.66
N ALA A 172 2.02 4.05 -29.39
CA ALA A 172 2.62 5.28 -28.92
C ALA A 172 3.98 5.56 -29.56
N ILE A 173 4.84 4.54 -29.71
CA ILE A 173 6.16 4.68 -30.35
C ILE A 173 5.99 5.09 -31.81
N ARG A 174 5.14 4.37 -32.56
CA ARG A 174 4.88 4.70 -33.99
C ARG A 174 4.43 6.14 -34.16
N LYS A 175 3.44 6.56 -33.36
CA LYS A 175 2.95 7.94 -33.38
C LYS A 175 4.04 8.96 -33.05
N ALA A 176 4.81 8.72 -31.99
CA ALA A 176 5.86 9.64 -31.58
C ALA A 176 6.88 9.82 -32.72
N ARG A 177 7.29 8.72 -33.38
CA ARG A 177 8.20 8.76 -34.52
C ARG A 177 7.61 9.45 -35.75
N ASP A 178 6.35 9.18 -36.07
CA ASP A 178 5.65 9.84 -37.19
C ASP A 178 5.56 11.37 -36.99
N GLU A 179 5.46 11.82 -35.74
CA GLU A 179 5.37 13.24 -35.37
C GLU A 179 6.72 13.87 -34.98
N GLY A 180 7.82 13.10 -35.03
CA GLY A 180 9.16 13.57 -34.64
C GLY A 180 9.32 13.89 -33.16
N LEU A 181 8.50 13.28 -32.30
CA LEU A 181 8.56 13.41 -30.84
C LEU A 181 9.49 12.35 -30.21
N PRO A 182 9.99 12.56 -28.99
CA PRO A 182 10.81 11.57 -28.29
C PRO A 182 10.07 10.25 -28.06
N ASP A 183 10.80 9.13 -28.20
CA ASP A 183 10.25 7.79 -28.00
C ASP A 183 9.65 7.65 -26.57
N PRO A 184 8.45 7.06 -26.43
CA PRO A 184 7.83 6.87 -25.13
C PRO A 184 8.45 5.71 -24.34
N HIS A 185 8.26 5.76 -23.02
CA HIS A 185 8.77 4.77 -22.08
C HIS A 185 7.65 3.96 -21.43
N ILE A 186 7.98 2.73 -21.00
CA ILE A 186 7.14 1.92 -20.12
C ILE A 186 7.86 1.72 -18.78
N VAL A 187 7.21 2.09 -17.69
CA VAL A 187 7.82 2.16 -16.35
C VAL A 187 7.02 1.33 -15.34
N PRO A 188 7.58 0.20 -14.85
CA PRO A 188 6.97 -0.58 -13.79
C PRO A 188 7.03 0.13 -12.45
N LEU A 189 5.94 0.05 -11.69
CA LEU A 189 5.84 0.56 -10.34
C LEU A 189 5.68 -0.59 -9.34
N GLY A 190 6.38 -0.45 -8.22
CA GLY A 190 6.19 -1.28 -7.04
C GLY A 190 5.16 -0.65 -6.11
N LEU A 191 4.01 -1.30 -5.91
CA LEU A 191 2.98 -0.88 -4.95
C LEU A 191 2.98 -1.83 -3.77
N HIS A 192 3.47 -1.36 -2.62
CA HIS A 192 3.58 -2.20 -1.43
C HIS A 192 2.68 -1.68 -0.32
N TYR A 193 1.86 -2.57 0.24
CA TYR A 193 1.02 -2.30 1.39
C TYR A 193 1.42 -3.20 2.55
N SER A 194 1.49 -2.66 3.78
CA SER A 194 1.59 -3.53 4.96
C SER A 194 0.28 -4.28 5.22
N ASP A 195 -0.86 -3.61 5.04
CA ASP A 195 -2.18 -4.20 4.84
C ASP A 195 -3.06 -3.14 4.15
N GLN A 196 -3.59 -3.46 2.98
CA GLN A 196 -4.31 -2.51 2.12
C GLN A 196 -5.76 -2.26 2.53
N HIS A 197 -6.33 -3.11 3.39
CA HIS A 197 -7.72 -3.03 3.83
C HIS A 197 -7.87 -2.45 5.24
N ARG A 198 -6.75 -2.28 5.95
CA ARG A 198 -6.70 -1.71 7.30
C ARG A 198 -6.31 -0.24 7.28
N PHE A 199 -7.06 0.51 8.07
CA PHE A 199 -6.80 1.92 8.32
C PHE A 199 -5.49 2.10 9.09
N ARG A 200 -4.73 3.15 8.74
CA ARG A 200 -3.47 3.60 9.34
C ARG A 200 -2.34 2.58 9.22
N GLU A 201 -2.39 1.80 8.14
CA GLU A 201 -1.27 0.99 7.68
C GLU A 201 -0.26 1.83 6.91
N ARG A 202 0.77 1.18 6.35
CA ARG A 202 1.87 1.82 5.64
C ARG A 202 1.82 1.44 4.17
N VAL A 203 2.24 2.36 3.32
CA VAL A 203 2.31 2.14 1.88
C VAL A 203 3.61 2.69 1.31
N SER A 204 4.13 2.04 0.28
CA SER A 204 5.25 2.52 -0.52
C SER A 204 4.90 2.45 -1.99
N LEU A 205 5.23 3.51 -2.73
CA LEU A 205 5.26 3.51 -4.19
C LEU A 205 6.73 3.63 -4.61
N GLN A 206 7.19 2.70 -5.44
CA GLN A 206 8.57 2.66 -5.94
C GLN A 206 8.55 2.76 -7.47
N VAL A 207 9.31 3.70 -8.01
CA VAL A 207 9.59 3.78 -9.46
C VAL A 207 10.74 2.84 -9.77
N ASN A 208 10.61 2.05 -10.83
CA ASN A 208 11.68 1.17 -11.29
C ASN A 208 12.20 1.62 -12.65
N ASN A 209 13.31 1.01 -13.08
CA ASN A 209 13.91 1.30 -14.37
C ASN A 209 12.91 1.08 -15.53
N PRO A 210 12.90 1.98 -16.54
CA PRO A 210 12.14 1.75 -17.76
C PRO A 210 12.52 0.41 -18.42
N LEU A 211 11.55 -0.30 -19.01
CA LEU A 211 11.89 -1.53 -19.75
C LEU A 211 12.69 -1.17 -21.02
N PRO A 212 13.65 -2.03 -21.42
CA PRO A 212 14.24 -1.95 -22.74
C PRO A 212 13.16 -2.22 -23.79
N ILE A 213 13.19 -1.40 -24.84
CA ILE A 213 12.29 -1.52 -25.99
C ILE A 213 13.08 -2.26 -27.07
N PRO A 214 12.69 -3.49 -27.49
CA PRO A 214 13.35 -4.20 -28.57
C PRO A 214 13.02 -3.53 -29.92
N PRO A 215 13.83 -3.77 -30.98
CA PRO A 215 13.59 -3.22 -32.31
C PRO A 215 12.15 -3.48 -32.77
N LEU A 216 11.55 -2.49 -33.44
CA LEU A 216 10.15 -2.54 -33.84
C LEU A 216 9.91 -3.61 -34.92
N PRO A 217 8.65 -4.08 -35.08
CA PRO A 217 8.31 -4.97 -36.19
C PRO A 217 8.74 -4.39 -37.54
N GLY A 218 9.58 -5.13 -38.28
CA GLY A 218 10.15 -4.71 -39.56
C GLY A 218 11.56 -4.10 -39.47
N GLU A 219 12.07 -3.85 -38.27
CA GLU A 219 13.46 -3.46 -38.04
C GLU A 219 14.37 -4.69 -37.89
N LYS A 220 15.68 -4.50 -38.08
CA LYS A 220 16.67 -5.56 -37.88
C LYS A 220 16.69 -6.00 -36.41
N ASP A 221 16.83 -7.30 -36.17
CA ASP A 221 16.90 -7.91 -34.84
C ASP A 221 15.59 -7.78 -34.01
N CYS A 222 14.44 -7.58 -34.68
CA CYS A 222 13.13 -7.59 -34.02
C CYS A 222 12.74 -9.01 -33.57
N PRO A 223 11.97 -9.18 -32.48
CA PRO A 223 11.49 -10.48 -32.04
C PRO A 223 10.69 -11.22 -33.12
N GLU A 224 11.07 -12.47 -33.38
CA GLU A 224 10.44 -13.29 -34.43
C GLU A 224 9.13 -13.96 -33.92
N PRO A 225 8.11 -14.08 -34.78
CA PRO A 225 6.89 -14.81 -34.47
C PRO A 225 7.13 -16.32 -34.43
N THR A 226 6.34 -17.02 -33.60
CA THR A 226 6.33 -18.49 -33.61
C THR A 226 5.57 -19.01 -34.84
N ALA A 227 5.81 -20.27 -35.22
CA ALA A 227 5.09 -20.91 -36.32
C ALA A 227 3.55 -20.82 -36.15
N GLU A 228 3.06 -21.01 -34.92
CA GLU A 228 1.64 -20.87 -34.59
C GLU A 228 1.11 -19.44 -34.78
N GLU A 229 1.91 -18.41 -34.48
CA GLU A 229 1.49 -17.01 -34.67
C GLU A 229 1.42 -16.62 -36.14
N ILE A 230 2.35 -17.13 -36.95
CA ILE A 230 2.35 -16.94 -38.40
C ILE A 230 1.09 -17.57 -39.01
N GLU A 231 0.75 -18.79 -38.60
CA GLU A 231 -0.43 -19.50 -39.09
C GLU A 231 -1.74 -18.79 -38.70
N ASN A 232 -1.86 -18.41 -37.43
CA ASN A 232 -3.10 -17.86 -36.88
C ASN A 232 -3.32 -16.39 -37.21
N PHE A 233 -2.26 -15.58 -37.33
CA PHE A 233 -2.36 -14.12 -37.39
C PHE A 233 -1.72 -13.49 -38.61
N LYS A 234 -1.01 -14.26 -39.45
CA LYS A 234 -0.45 -13.84 -40.75
C LYS A 234 0.28 -12.50 -40.67
N GLU A 235 -0.30 -11.42 -41.20
CA GLU A 235 0.30 -10.09 -41.25
C GLU A 235 0.51 -9.47 -39.86
N GLU A 236 -0.33 -9.81 -38.86
CA GLU A 236 -0.17 -9.32 -37.48
C GLU A 236 0.86 -10.13 -36.67
N ALA A 237 1.44 -11.20 -37.23
CA ALA A 237 2.29 -12.13 -36.47
C ALA A 237 3.50 -11.42 -35.84
N ASN A 238 4.18 -10.55 -36.60
CA ASN A 238 5.34 -9.81 -36.11
C ASN A 238 4.97 -8.84 -34.97
N GLU A 239 3.84 -8.13 -35.07
CA GLU A 239 3.39 -7.23 -34.00
C GLU A 239 3.01 -7.99 -32.74
N ARG A 240 2.40 -9.17 -32.90
CA ARG A 240 2.04 -10.04 -31.77
C ARG A 240 3.26 -10.62 -31.08
N ALA A 241 4.26 -11.04 -31.84
CA ALA A 241 5.54 -11.51 -31.32
C ALA A 241 6.21 -10.42 -30.46
N TRP A 242 6.30 -9.21 -30.99
CA TRP A 242 6.84 -8.05 -30.27
C TRP A 242 6.04 -7.74 -29.00
N CYS A 243 4.70 -7.74 -29.10
CA CYS A 243 3.83 -7.52 -27.95
C CYS A 243 3.97 -8.61 -26.88
N ARG A 244 4.15 -9.87 -27.27
CA ARG A 244 4.42 -10.99 -26.36
C ARG A 244 5.75 -10.75 -25.62
N THR A 245 6.82 -10.44 -26.34
CA THR A 245 8.15 -10.17 -25.73
C THR A 245 8.09 -9.06 -24.69
N ILE A 246 7.45 -7.92 -25.00
CA ILE A 246 7.26 -6.85 -24.01
C ILE A 246 6.39 -7.30 -22.83
N THR A 247 5.34 -8.08 -23.09
CA THR A 247 4.44 -8.58 -22.03
C THR A 247 5.17 -9.54 -21.09
N ASP A 248 6.04 -10.40 -21.61
CA ASP A 248 6.82 -11.36 -20.83
C ASP A 248 7.87 -10.64 -19.98
N LEU A 249 8.62 -9.70 -20.58
CA LEU A 249 9.55 -8.83 -19.85
C LEU A 249 8.84 -8.06 -18.72
N LEU A 250 7.67 -7.50 -19.03
CA LEU A 250 6.86 -6.80 -18.04
C LEU A 250 6.36 -7.73 -16.92
N GLY A 251 6.03 -8.99 -17.25
CA GLY A 251 5.65 -10.00 -16.27
C GLY A 251 6.74 -10.30 -15.26
N LEU A 252 7.98 -10.47 -15.75
CA LEU A 252 9.15 -10.66 -14.91
C LEU A 252 9.40 -9.43 -14.02
N GLU A 253 9.36 -8.24 -14.61
CA GLU A 253 9.61 -7.00 -13.86
C GLU A 253 8.56 -6.72 -12.79
N ILE A 254 7.26 -6.89 -13.09
CA ILE A 254 6.21 -6.69 -12.09
C ILE A 254 6.37 -7.68 -10.93
N LYS A 255 6.73 -8.94 -11.19
CA LYS A 255 7.00 -9.94 -10.12
C LYS A 255 8.18 -9.49 -9.24
N ARG A 256 9.28 -9.07 -9.86
CA ARG A 256 10.49 -8.62 -9.17
C ARG A 256 10.22 -7.38 -8.30
N CYS A 257 9.62 -6.34 -8.90
CA CYS A 257 9.35 -5.06 -8.27
C CYS A 257 8.38 -5.16 -7.10
N ASN A 258 7.37 -6.05 -7.18
CA ASN A 258 6.35 -6.18 -6.14
C ASN A 258 6.71 -7.18 -5.03
N GLN A 259 7.91 -7.76 -5.07
CA GLN A 259 8.36 -8.81 -4.16
C GLN A 259 7.38 -9.99 -4.08
N ALA A 260 6.90 -10.44 -5.24
CA ALA A 260 5.95 -11.55 -5.34
C ALA A 260 6.48 -12.79 -4.62
N GLN A 261 5.60 -13.48 -3.91
CA GLN A 261 5.89 -14.76 -3.23
C GLN A 261 4.84 -15.78 -3.65
N GLU A 262 5.17 -17.07 -3.57
CA GLU A 262 4.24 -18.15 -3.92
C GLU A 262 3.07 -18.20 -2.93
N THR A 263 3.35 -18.05 -1.63
CA THR A 263 2.33 -18.06 -0.58
C THR A 263 2.39 -16.84 0.34
N TRP A 264 1.29 -16.61 1.06
CA TRP A 264 1.22 -15.60 2.13
C TRP A 264 2.12 -15.94 3.33
N GLU A 265 2.33 -17.22 3.59
CA GLU A 265 3.20 -17.71 4.65
C GLU A 265 4.66 -17.38 4.35
N ASP A 266 5.13 -17.66 3.13
CA ASP A 266 6.50 -17.34 2.70
C ASP A 266 6.78 -15.84 2.79
N ARG A 267 5.79 -15.03 2.41
CA ARG A 267 5.85 -13.58 2.64
C ARG A 267 6.05 -13.28 4.12
N GLU A 268 5.26 -13.85 5.02
CA GLU A 268 5.44 -13.60 6.46
C GLU A 268 6.83 -14.03 6.98
N LEU A 269 7.35 -15.15 6.49
CA LEU A 269 8.69 -15.65 6.82
C LEU A 269 9.79 -14.68 6.40
N VAL A 270 9.77 -14.19 5.16
CA VAL A 270 10.75 -13.18 4.67
C VAL A 270 10.69 -11.91 5.53
N TRP A 271 9.47 -11.42 5.80
CA TRP A 271 9.28 -10.23 6.65
C TRP A 271 9.77 -10.45 8.09
N ARG A 272 9.71 -11.68 8.60
CA ARG A 272 10.23 -12.08 9.91
C ARG A 272 11.74 -12.21 9.92
N ALA A 273 12.34 -12.88 8.93
CA ALA A 273 13.79 -13.01 8.77
C ALA A 273 14.43 -11.62 8.70
N ARG A 274 13.87 -10.73 7.88
CA ARG A 274 14.27 -9.32 7.82
C ARG A 274 14.20 -8.60 9.17
N ARG A 275 13.17 -8.82 9.98
CA ARG A 275 13.08 -8.23 11.34
C ARG A 275 14.23 -8.73 12.22
N MET A 276 14.53 -10.02 12.16
CA MET A 276 15.57 -10.67 12.96
C MET A 276 16.95 -10.14 12.60
N VAL A 277 17.28 -10.10 11.31
CA VAL A 277 18.55 -9.55 10.81
C VAL A 277 18.71 -8.08 11.21
N HIS A 278 17.68 -7.25 11.04
CA HIS A 278 17.72 -5.83 11.44
C HIS A 278 18.01 -5.65 12.93
N ILE A 279 17.30 -6.40 13.78
CA ILE A 279 17.48 -6.36 15.23
C ILE A 279 18.90 -6.77 15.62
N HIS A 280 19.38 -7.86 15.04
CA HIS A 280 20.71 -8.41 15.32
C HIS A 280 21.80 -7.41 14.95
N ARG A 281 21.80 -6.92 13.69
CA ARG A 281 22.78 -5.94 13.20
C ARG A 281 22.72 -4.61 13.99
N ALA A 282 21.52 -4.14 14.35
CA ALA A 282 21.39 -2.93 15.18
C ALA A 282 21.97 -3.12 16.59
N ALA A 283 21.81 -4.30 17.17
CA ALA A 283 22.41 -4.64 18.47
C ALA A 283 23.94 -4.71 18.38
N GLU A 284 24.49 -5.36 17.37
CA GLU A 284 25.95 -5.43 17.15
C GLU A 284 26.57 -4.05 16.91
N ALA A 285 25.91 -3.22 16.10
CA ALA A 285 26.38 -1.85 15.81
C ALA A 285 26.15 -0.86 16.96
N ASN A 286 25.56 -1.29 18.09
CA ASN A 286 25.14 -0.42 19.20
C ASN A 286 24.27 0.78 18.76
N VAL A 287 23.37 0.55 17.80
CA VAL A 287 22.44 1.56 17.26
C VAL A 287 21.05 1.37 17.88
N PRO A 288 20.25 2.44 18.11
CA PRO A 288 18.91 2.31 18.67
C PRO A 288 18.00 1.33 17.90
N ILE A 289 17.47 0.34 18.62
CA ILE A 289 16.52 -0.63 18.08
C ILE A 289 15.15 0.05 17.96
N GLY A 290 14.80 0.49 16.75
CA GLY A 290 13.54 1.16 16.44
C GLY A 290 12.83 0.58 15.21
N PRO A 291 11.55 0.94 15.00
CA PRO A 291 10.86 0.62 13.76
C PRO A 291 11.54 1.35 12.59
N LEU A 292 11.83 0.61 11.52
CA LEU A 292 12.33 1.20 10.27
C LEU A 292 11.18 1.90 9.52
N PRO A 293 11.50 2.99 8.78
CA PRO A 293 10.67 3.46 7.69
C PRO A 293 10.32 2.34 6.73
N PHE A 294 9.16 2.44 6.08
CA PHE A 294 8.59 1.33 5.32
C PHE A 294 9.39 1.02 4.05
N ASP A 295 9.90 2.04 3.36
CA ASP A 295 10.86 1.89 2.25
C ASP A 295 12.12 1.14 2.68
N LYS A 296 12.72 1.49 3.81
CA LYS A 296 13.90 0.79 4.35
C LYS A 296 13.56 -0.65 4.76
N ALA A 297 12.35 -0.89 5.26
CA ALA A 297 11.89 -2.23 5.56
C ALA A 297 11.66 -3.06 4.29
N LEU A 298 11.18 -2.46 3.20
CA LEU A 298 11.03 -3.11 1.90
C LEU A 298 12.39 -3.42 1.27
N LEU A 299 13.34 -2.49 1.33
CA LEU A 299 14.71 -2.74 0.88
C LEU A 299 15.34 -3.89 1.68
N GLY A 300 15.20 -3.88 3.01
CA GLY A 300 15.67 -5.00 3.82
C GLY A 300 15.03 -6.34 3.43
N SER A 301 13.74 -6.34 3.09
CA SER A 301 13.03 -7.54 2.62
C SER A 301 13.62 -8.04 1.28
N ARG A 302 13.84 -7.11 0.33
CA ARG A 302 14.50 -7.38 -0.96
C ARG A 302 15.88 -8.00 -0.77
N ARG A 303 16.69 -7.45 0.16
CA ARG A 303 18.04 -7.95 0.48
C ARG A 303 18.02 -9.36 1.07
N VAL A 304 17.13 -9.63 2.02
CA VAL A 304 17.00 -10.98 2.62
C VAL A 304 16.60 -11.99 1.56
N ARG A 305 15.63 -11.64 0.70
CA ARG A 305 15.21 -12.51 -0.40
C ARG A 305 16.36 -12.80 -1.36
N ALA A 306 17.07 -11.77 -1.83
CA ALA A 306 18.18 -11.92 -2.77
C ALA A 306 19.31 -12.79 -2.19
N ALA A 307 19.70 -12.55 -0.93
CA ALA A 307 20.73 -13.35 -0.26
C ALA A 307 20.28 -14.80 -0.06
N TRP A 308 19.02 -15.01 0.33
CA TRP A 308 18.46 -16.34 0.55
C TRP A 308 18.39 -17.17 -0.74
N GLN A 309 17.87 -16.60 -1.83
CA GLN A 309 17.79 -17.26 -3.13
C GLN A 309 19.19 -17.55 -3.71
N TYR A 310 20.14 -16.63 -3.53
CA TYR A 310 21.53 -16.86 -3.90
C TYR A 310 22.10 -18.07 -3.13
N GLN A 311 21.92 -18.11 -1.81
CA GLN A 311 22.40 -19.21 -0.98
C GLN A 311 21.72 -20.53 -1.31
N SER A 312 20.41 -20.55 -1.62
CA SER A 312 19.69 -21.79 -1.94
C SER A 312 20.25 -22.53 -3.16
N ILE A 313 20.90 -21.81 -4.08
CA ILE A 313 21.50 -22.38 -5.29
C ILE A 313 22.95 -22.81 -5.03
N HIS A 314 23.70 -22.04 -4.23
CA HIS A 314 25.12 -22.29 -3.98
C HIS A 314 25.37 -23.27 -2.82
N ASP A 315 24.42 -23.40 -1.89
CA ASP A 315 24.48 -24.25 -0.69
C ASP A 315 23.05 -24.65 -0.28
N SER A 316 22.44 -25.54 -1.07
CA SER A 316 21.05 -25.96 -0.90
C SER A 316 20.82 -26.72 0.40
N GLU A 317 21.77 -27.54 0.85
CA GLU A 317 21.66 -28.35 2.06
C GLU A 317 21.59 -27.47 3.32
N ARG A 318 22.52 -26.52 3.47
CA ARG A 318 22.49 -25.58 4.61
C ARG A 318 21.23 -24.72 4.59
N THR A 319 20.83 -24.28 3.41
CA THR A 319 19.64 -23.43 3.24
C THR A 319 18.37 -24.17 3.65
N ALA A 320 18.19 -25.41 3.20
CA ALA A 320 17.03 -26.23 3.55
C ALA A 320 16.95 -26.49 5.06
N LYS A 321 18.08 -26.83 5.70
CA LYS A 321 18.14 -27.04 7.15
C LYS A 321 17.77 -25.76 7.92
N LEU A 322 18.34 -24.62 7.53
CA LEU A 322 18.04 -23.35 8.18
C LEU A 322 16.58 -22.94 7.96
N GLU A 323 16.00 -23.27 6.81
CA GLU A 323 14.58 -23.04 6.53
C GLU A 323 13.69 -23.81 7.51
N GLU A 324 13.97 -25.10 7.70
CA GLU A 324 13.23 -25.97 8.61
C GLU A 324 13.29 -25.43 10.05
N GLU A 325 14.50 -25.16 10.57
CA GLU A 325 14.68 -24.59 11.91
C GLU A 325 13.98 -23.23 12.07
N PHE A 326 14.00 -22.40 11.02
CA PHE A 326 13.34 -21.10 11.02
C PHE A 326 11.81 -21.22 11.01
N ARG A 327 11.25 -22.17 10.25
CA ARG A 327 9.80 -22.46 10.22
C ARG A 327 9.32 -23.03 11.55
N GLU A 328 10.06 -23.95 12.16
CA GLU A 328 9.73 -24.46 13.50
C GLU A 328 9.72 -23.36 14.56
N HIS A 329 10.77 -22.51 14.58
CA HIS A 329 10.82 -21.34 15.44
C HIS A 329 9.71 -20.33 15.11
N HIS A 330 9.30 -20.28 13.84
CA HIS A 330 8.18 -19.46 13.41
C HIS A 330 6.91 -19.88 14.15
N TYR A 331 6.51 -21.14 14.01
CA TYR A 331 5.32 -21.71 14.63
C TYR A 331 5.36 -21.68 16.16
N ALA A 332 6.51 -21.96 16.77
CA ALA A 332 6.65 -21.89 18.23
C ALA A 332 6.29 -20.51 18.79
N MET A 333 6.78 -19.46 18.12
CA MET A 333 6.48 -18.07 18.49
C MET A 333 5.02 -17.69 18.23
N GLU A 334 4.41 -18.19 17.15
CA GLU A 334 2.99 -17.97 16.87
C GLU A 334 2.08 -18.62 17.92
N LYS A 335 2.38 -19.87 18.31
CA LYS A 335 1.68 -20.58 19.38
C LYS A 335 1.75 -19.83 20.71
N LEU A 336 2.88 -19.18 20.98
CA LEU A 336 3.06 -18.32 22.16
C LEU A 336 2.40 -16.94 21.99
N GLY A 337 1.95 -16.58 20.79
CA GLY A 337 1.38 -15.28 20.45
C GLY A 337 2.39 -14.14 20.57
N LEU A 338 3.68 -14.44 20.36
CA LEU A 338 4.79 -13.51 20.47
C LEU A 338 5.17 -12.96 19.11
N ARG A 339 5.50 -11.68 19.06
CA ARG A 339 6.08 -11.04 17.86
C ARG A 339 7.60 -10.94 18.00
N SER A 340 8.34 -10.90 16.89
CA SER A 340 9.82 -10.91 16.91
C SER A 340 10.43 -9.77 17.74
N TRP A 341 9.85 -8.56 17.69
CA TRP A 341 10.33 -7.43 18.49
C TRP A 341 9.95 -7.53 19.99
N GLU A 342 9.06 -8.45 20.36
CA GLU A 342 8.62 -8.64 21.74
C GLU A 342 9.63 -9.44 22.57
N ILE A 343 10.47 -10.21 21.89
CA ILE A 343 11.57 -10.97 22.50
C ILE A 343 12.64 -10.03 23.07
N ASN A 344 12.84 -8.87 22.44
CA ASN A 344 13.83 -7.90 22.90
C ASN A 344 13.32 -7.12 24.14
N ASN A 345 14.19 -7.05 25.16
CA ASN A 345 13.99 -6.35 26.43
C ASN A 345 13.16 -7.09 27.52
N ARG A 346 13.38 -8.40 27.72
CA ARG A 346 12.79 -9.16 28.85
C ARG A 346 12.96 -8.44 30.18
N GLN A 347 14.18 -8.03 30.53
CA GLN A 347 14.50 -7.39 31.83
C GLN A 347 13.70 -6.09 32.08
N LYS A 348 13.53 -5.26 31.04
CA LYS A 348 12.75 -4.02 31.14
C LYS A 348 11.25 -4.31 31.34
N ARG A 349 10.74 -5.40 30.76
CA ARG A 349 9.32 -5.79 30.80
C ARG A 349 8.91 -6.46 32.10
N ILE A 350 9.80 -7.23 32.73
CA ILE A 350 9.55 -7.86 34.04
C ILE A 350 9.68 -6.87 35.22
N SER A 351 10.25 -5.69 34.98
CA SER A 351 10.43 -4.68 36.03
C SER A 351 9.10 -4.26 36.66
N LYS A 352 9.04 -4.27 37.99
CA LYS A 352 7.87 -3.79 38.76
C LYS A 352 7.47 -2.36 38.39
N ARG A 353 8.46 -1.49 38.10
CA ARG A 353 8.22 -0.10 37.67
C ARG A 353 7.50 -0.04 36.31
N ALA A 354 7.90 -0.89 35.37
CA ALA A 354 7.28 -0.95 34.04
C ALA A 354 5.84 -1.50 34.13
N LEU A 355 5.61 -2.54 34.95
CA LEU A 355 4.27 -3.06 35.21
C LEU A 355 3.36 -2.00 35.83
N PHE A 356 3.82 -1.31 36.88
CA PHE A 356 3.05 -0.24 37.52
C PHE A 356 2.72 0.90 36.54
N LYS A 357 3.70 1.36 35.76
CA LYS A 357 3.48 2.39 34.73
C LYS A 357 2.42 1.97 33.70
N ASN A 358 2.49 0.75 33.21
CA ASN A 358 1.49 0.24 32.25
C ASN A 358 0.12 0.07 32.89
N LEU A 359 0.04 -0.32 34.17
CA LEU A 359 -1.21 -0.38 34.91
C LEU A 359 -1.86 1.01 35.03
N VAL A 360 -1.08 2.03 35.43
CA VAL A 360 -1.58 3.41 35.54
C VAL A 360 -2.07 3.91 34.17
N TYR A 361 -1.33 3.70 33.09
CA TYR A 361 -1.79 4.10 31.75
C TYR A 361 -3.03 3.34 31.29
N TRP A 362 -3.12 2.05 31.62
CA TRP A 362 -4.30 1.26 31.29
C TRP A 362 -5.53 1.76 32.02
N ILE A 363 -5.45 1.96 33.34
CA ILE A 363 -6.54 2.51 34.16
C ILE A 363 -6.93 3.89 33.64
N TRP A 364 -5.96 4.80 33.49
CA TRP A 364 -6.21 6.16 33.00
C TRP A 364 -6.91 6.15 31.63
N SER A 365 -6.44 5.32 30.69
CA SER A 365 -7.06 5.22 29.37
C SER A 365 -8.49 4.69 29.43
N ILE A 366 -8.75 3.65 30.24
CA ILE A 366 -10.09 3.10 30.42
C ILE A 366 -11.02 4.12 31.07
N SER A 367 -10.58 4.84 32.12
CA SER A 367 -11.39 5.86 32.78
C SER A 367 -11.88 6.93 31.81
N TRP A 368 -11.00 7.46 30.96
CA TRP A 368 -11.39 8.41 29.90
C TRP A 368 -12.26 7.77 28.82
N MET A 369 -12.05 6.48 28.55
CA MET A 369 -12.88 5.73 27.62
C MET A 369 -14.27 5.37 28.17
N LEU A 370 -14.54 5.53 29.46
CA LEU A 370 -15.91 5.38 29.99
C LEU A 370 -16.69 6.71 29.96
N GLY A 371 -16.01 7.83 29.67
CA GLY A 371 -16.60 9.17 29.67
C GLY A 371 -17.03 9.68 28.28
N VAL A 372 -17.16 11.01 28.18
CA VAL A 372 -17.68 11.75 27.01
C VAL A 372 -16.91 11.44 25.73
N VAL A 373 -15.62 11.13 25.81
CA VAL A 373 -14.79 10.83 24.64
C VAL A 373 -15.29 9.57 23.91
N SER A 374 -15.50 8.46 24.62
CA SER A 374 -15.97 7.24 23.96
C SER A 374 -17.43 7.30 23.61
N TRP A 375 -18.28 7.89 24.46
CA TRP A 375 -19.69 8.05 24.10
C TRP A 375 -19.86 8.92 22.86
N GLY A 376 -19.10 10.01 22.76
CA GLY A 376 -19.01 10.82 21.56
C GLY A 376 -18.56 10.01 20.34
N ALA A 377 -17.50 9.21 20.48
CA ALA A 377 -17.00 8.36 19.41
C ALA A 377 -18.02 7.28 19.00
N ILE A 378 -18.68 6.64 19.97
CA ILE A 378 -19.67 5.58 19.77
C ILE A 378 -20.86 6.15 19.01
N ILE A 379 -21.47 7.22 19.53
CA ILE A 379 -22.62 7.86 18.91
C ILE A 379 -22.24 8.37 17.52
N GLY A 380 -21.12 9.10 17.40
CA GLY A 380 -20.71 9.72 16.14
C GLY A 380 -20.17 8.77 15.08
N SER A 381 -19.75 7.54 15.43
CA SER A 381 -19.00 6.66 14.51
C SER A 381 -19.56 5.26 14.34
N ILE A 382 -20.21 4.66 15.35
CA ILE A 382 -20.72 3.28 15.23
C ILE A 382 -21.83 3.17 14.18
N PRO A 383 -22.85 4.05 14.15
CA PRO A 383 -23.91 3.95 13.15
C PRO A 383 -23.39 4.01 11.70
N PRO A 384 -22.57 5.00 11.28
CA PRO A 384 -22.04 5.00 9.92
C PRO A 384 -21.11 3.80 9.66
N TYR A 385 -20.30 3.38 10.65
CA TYR A 385 -19.46 2.19 10.52
C TYR A 385 -20.26 0.91 10.27
N MET A 386 -21.32 0.67 11.05
CA MET A 386 -22.19 -0.51 10.90
C MET A 386 -22.97 -0.46 9.60
N SER A 387 -23.49 0.70 9.22
CA SER A 387 -24.19 0.90 7.94
C SER A 387 -23.29 0.57 6.75
N ILE A 388 -22.03 1.02 6.76
CA ILE A 388 -21.05 0.67 5.72
C ILE A 388 -20.80 -0.84 5.71
N ARG A 389 -20.64 -1.47 6.88
CA ARG A 389 -20.44 -2.92 6.97
C ARG A 389 -21.62 -3.70 6.38
N VAL A 390 -22.85 -3.33 6.72
CA VAL A 390 -24.06 -3.98 6.19
C VAL A 390 -24.19 -3.76 4.68
N LEU A 391 -23.94 -2.53 4.22
CA LEU A 391 -23.98 -2.18 2.79
C LEU A 391 -22.96 -2.99 2.00
N LEU A 392 -21.71 -3.05 2.48
CA LEU A 392 -20.64 -3.79 1.81
C LEU A 392 -20.89 -5.30 1.81
N ASN A 393 -21.41 -5.87 2.89
CA ASN A 393 -21.77 -7.29 2.91
C ASN A 393 -22.88 -7.66 1.91
N ARG A 394 -23.67 -6.69 1.44
CA ARG A 394 -24.71 -6.92 0.41
C ARG A 394 -24.21 -6.68 -1.02
N ILE A 395 -23.25 -5.78 -1.20
CA ILE A 395 -22.77 -5.34 -2.51
C ILE A 395 -21.50 -6.07 -2.94
N VAL A 396 -20.62 -6.39 -2.00
CA VAL A 396 -19.32 -7.00 -2.27
C VAL A 396 -19.46 -8.51 -2.20
N ASP A 397 -19.53 -9.13 -3.37
CA ASP A 397 -19.38 -10.57 -3.53
C ASP A 397 -17.91 -10.99 -3.35
N ASP A 398 -17.67 -12.28 -3.13
CA ASP A 398 -16.34 -12.84 -2.84
C ASP A 398 -15.30 -12.55 -3.94
N SER A 399 -15.77 -12.36 -5.18
CA SER A 399 -14.98 -11.96 -6.35
C SER A 399 -14.44 -10.52 -6.30
N ASN A 400 -14.96 -9.64 -5.44
CA ASN A 400 -14.60 -8.22 -5.36
C ASN A 400 -13.89 -7.82 -4.06
N LYS A 401 -13.39 -8.80 -3.28
CA LYS A 401 -12.72 -8.53 -1.98
C LYS A 401 -11.50 -7.60 -2.09
N ALA A 402 -10.77 -7.61 -3.20
CA ALA A 402 -9.65 -6.70 -3.45
C ALA A 402 -10.06 -5.21 -3.41
N GLY A 403 -11.30 -4.87 -3.76
CA GLY A 403 -11.84 -3.51 -3.70
C GLY A 403 -12.39 -3.08 -2.34
N LEU A 404 -12.38 -3.95 -1.33
CA LEU A 404 -13.12 -3.72 -0.08
C LEU A 404 -12.63 -2.50 0.70
N GLY A 405 -11.31 -2.28 0.76
CA GLY A 405 -10.72 -1.09 1.40
C GLY A 405 -11.15 0.21 0.70
N SER A 406 -11.16 0.17 -0.62
CA SER A 406 -11.59 1.28 -1.47
C SER A 406 -13.05 1.65 -1.28
N MET A 407 -13.94 0.66 -1.24
CA MET A 407 -15.37 0.90 -1.02
C MET A 407 -15.64 1.42 0.39
N LYS A 408 -14.92 0.91 1.41
CA LYS A 408 -14.97 1.46 2.77
C LYS A 408 -14.62 2.95 2.77
N LEU A 409 -13.54 3.34 2.10
CA LEU A 409 -13.12 4.74 2.04
C LEU A 409 -14.16 5.60 1.32
N LEU A 410 -14.63 5.18 0.13
CA LEU A 410 -15.59 5.92 -0.67
C LEU A 410 -16.89 6.18 0.09
N TYR A 411 -17.49 5.15 0.69
CA TYR A 411 -18.73 5.32 1.46
C TYR A 411 -18.50 6.09 2.76
N SER A 412 -17.32 5.98 3.38
CA SER A 412 -17.00 6.74 4.61
C SER A 412 -16.97 8.25 4.36
N VAL A 413 -16.40 8.69 3.24
CA VAL A 413 -16.29 10.12 2.89
C VAL A 413 -17.67 10.77 2.75
N ALA A 414 -18.67 10.02 2.28
CA ALA A 414 -20.05 10.53 2.16
C ALA A 414 -20.86 10.37 3.45
N LEU A 415 -20.84 9.17 4.05
CA LEU A 415 -21.77 8.82 5.11
C LEU A 415 -21.45 9.48 6.45
N TYR A 416 -20.16 9.63 6.80
CA TYR A 416 -19.78 10.23 8.09
C TYR A 416 -20.18 11.72 8.18
N PRO A 417 -19.83 12.59 7.21
CA PRO A 417 -20.25 14.00 7.28
C PRO A 417 -21.76 14.17 7.27
N ALA A 418 -22.48 13.40 6.44
CA ALA A 418 -23.95 13.44 6.39
C ALA A 418 -24.56 13.02 7.74
N TYR A 419 -24.05 11.95 8.32
CA TYR A 419 -24.50 11.46 9.63
C TYR A 419 -24.20 12.47 10.74
N TRP A 420 -22.98 13.04 10.76
CA TRP A 420 -22.61 14.07 11.75
C TRP A 420 -23.52 15.29 11.65
N LEU A 421 -23.82 15.77 10.45
CA LEU A 421 -24.74 16.89 10.27
C LEU A 421 -26.14 16.54 10.77
N LEU A 422 -26.63 15.34 10.44
CA LEU A 422 -27.94 14.84 10.88
C LEU A 422 -28.07 14.79 12.40
N ILE A 423 -27.06 14.29 13.12
CA ILE A 423 -27.13 14.13 14.58
C ILE A 423 -26.76 15.38 15.36
N SER A 424 -25.98 16.30 14.77
CA SER A 424 -25.51 17.50 15.49
C SER A 424 -26.65 18.46 15.78
N VAL A 425 -27.63 18.57 14.87
CA VAL A 425 -28.80 19.44 15.04
C VAL A 425 -29.64 19.04 16.28
N PRO A 426 -30.17 17.81 16.38
CA PRO A 426 -30.97 17.42 17.53
C PRO A 426 -30.17 17.41 18.82
N ILE A 427 -28.90 17.02 18.80
CA ILE A 427 -28.07 16.98 20.01
C ILE A 427 -27.70 18.39 20.48
N GLY A 428 -27.35 19.30 19.57
CA GLY A 428 -27.08 20.69 19.92
C GLY A 428 -28.32 21.39 20.47
N TRP A 429 -29.49 21.14 19.87
CA TRP A 429 -30.77 21.60 20.40
C TRP A 429 -31.04 21.03 21.79
N LEU A 430 -30.88 19.72 21.99
CA LEU A 430 -31.14 19.06 23.27
C LEU A 430 -30.23 19.57 24.40
N ILE A 431 -28.99 19.94 24.11
CA ILE A 431 -28.04 20.43 25.13
C ILE A 431 -28.35 21.87 25.56
N SER A 432 -28.82 22.72 24.66
CA SER A 432 -28.71 24.19 24.83
C SER A 432 -29.96 24.98 24.43
N ALA A 433 -30.98 24.35 23.84
CA ALA A 433 -32.27 25.00 23.64
C ALA A 433 -32.96 25.21 25.00
N PRO A 434 -33.53 26.40 25.26
CA PRO A 434 -34.26 26.69 26.51
C PRO A 434 -35.44 25.74 26.74
N ASN A 435 -36.06 25.28 25.64
CA ASN A 435 -37.24 24.42 25.65
C ASN A 435 -36.88 22.93 25.66
N SER A 436 -35.61 22.60 25.84
CA SER A 436 -35.16 21.21 25.83
C SER A 436 -35.58 20.51 27.13
N PRO A 437 -36.06 19.25 27.08
CA PRO A 437 -36.36 18.44 28.26
C PRO A 437 -35.18 18.25 29.21
N ILE A 438 -33.94 18.43 28.73
CA ILE A 438 -32.73 18.31 29.55
C ILE A 438 -32.56 19.48 30.51
N GLN A 439 -33.11 20.66 30.22
CA GLN A 439 -32.97 21.84 31.07
C GLN A 439 -33.67 21.66 32.42
N ASP A 440 -34.74 20.87 32.45
CA ASP A 440 -35.52 20.61 33.65
C ASP A 440 -34.92 19.49 34.53
N LEU A 441 -33.92 18.76 34.03
CA LEU A 441 -33.27 17.67 34.75
C LEU A 441 -32.16 18.19 35.67
N LYS A 442 -32.28 17.93 36.98
CA LYS A 442 -31.22 18.16 37.96
C LYS A 442 -30.11 17.12 37.83
N LEU A 443 -29.27 17.25 36.81
CA LEU A 443 -28.13 16.37 36.60
C LEU A 443 -26.94 16.83 37.47
N PRO A 444 -26.24 15.92 38.17
CA PRO A 444 -25.02 16.23 38.93
C PRO A 444 -23.84 16.43 37.95
N SER A 445 -23.91 17.50 37.15
CA SER A 445 -22.92 17.82 36.12
C SER A 445 -22.56 19.29 36.20
N ILE A 446 -21.26 19.58 36.23
CA ILE A 446 -20.73 20.95 36.15
C ILE A 446 -20.68 21.41 34.68
N ILE A 447 -20.59 20.46 33.74
CA ILE A 447 -20.36 20.73 32.32
C ILE A 447 -21.67 21.07 31.59
N LEU A 448 -22.73 20.34 31.88
CA LEU A 448 -24.01 20.49 31.18
C LEU A 448 -24.62 21.89 31.36
N PRO A 449 -24.65 22.48 32.58
CA PRO A 449 -25.13 23.85 32.78
C PRO A 449 -24.27 24.91 32.07
N LEU A 450 -22.95 24.69 31.98
CA LEU A 450 -22.06 25.57 31.21
C LEU A 450 -22.38 25.54 29.72
N LEU A 451 -22.61 24.35 29.17
CA LEU A 451 -22.97 24.17 27.76
C LEU A 451 -24.39 24.69 27.46
N ALA A 452 -25.32 24.57 28.40
CA ALA A 452 -26.70 25.06 28.25
C ALA A 452 -26.78 26.57 28.00
N ASN A 453 -25.83 27.35 28.51
CA ASN A 453 -25.79 28.81 28.34
C ASN A 453 -25.33 29.27 26.94
N PHE A 454 -24.82 28.36 26.10
CA PHE A 454 -24.45 28.71 24.73
C PHE A 454 -25.71 28.84 23.86
N PRO A 455 -25.69 29.65 22.78
CA PRO A 455 -26.73 29.60 21.76
C PRO A 455 -26.77 28.25 21.05
N TRP A 456 -27.95 27.63 20.95
CA TRP A 456 -28.08 26.28 20.41
C TRP A 456 -27.55 26.11 18.97
N PRO A 457 -27.62 27.10 18.04
CA PRO A 457 -27.00 26.94 16.73
C PRO A 457 -25.46 26.87 16.80
N LEU A 458 -24.85 27.59 17.73
CA LEU A 458 -23.40 27.48 17.98
C LEU A 458 -23.07 26.15 18.65
N MET A 459 -23.95 25.62 19.50
CA MET A 459 -23.80 24.28 20.06
C MET A 459 -23.83 23.20 18.96
N VAL A 460 -24.69 23.34 17.95
CA VAL A 460 -24.70 22.43 16.78
C VAL A 460 -23.34 22.40 16.09
N LEU A 461 -22.70 23.56 15.86
CA LEU A 461 -21.37 23.63 15.26
C LEU A 461 -20.30 22.99 16.16
N LEU A 462 -20.37 23.23 17.47
CA LEU A 462 -19.43 22.64 18.44
C LEU A 462 -19.56 21.12 18.44
N VAL A 463 -20.78 20.60 18.49
CA VAL A 463 -21.08 19.16 18.44
C VAL A 463 -20.64 18.55 17.11
N LEU A 464 -20.88 19.24 15.99
CA LEU A 464 -20.44 18.80 14.65
C LEU A 464 -18.93 18.59 14.58
N LEU A 465 -18.15 19.50 15.17
CA LEU A 465 -16.70 19.37 15.25
C LEU A 465 -16.25 18.35 16.31
N TRP A 466 -17.06 18.12 17.36
CA TRP A 466 -16.75 17.17 18.42
C TRP A 466 -16.76 15.71 17.95
N TRP A 467 -17.61 15.31 17.00
CA TRP A 467 -17.68 13.92 16.50
C TRP A 467 -16.33 13.40 15.99
N PRO A 468 -15.66 14.03 15.01
CA PRO A 468 -14.35 13.57 14.55
C PRO A 468 -13.27 13.64 15.64
N ILE A 469 -13.34 14.66 16.52
CA ILE A 469 -12.36 14.84 17.60
C ILE A 469 -12.46 13.69 18.61
N SER A 470 -13.67 13.40 19.07
CA SER A 470 -13.95 12.32 20.03
C SER A 470 -13.57 10.96 19.46
N ALA A 471 -13.88 10.67 18.20
CA ALA A 471 -13.42 9.47 17.50
C ALA A 471 -11.88 9.34 17.50
N ARG A 472 -11.17 10.42 17.15
CA ARG A 472 -9.70 10.46 17.15
C ARG A 472 -9.11 10.25 18.55
N LEU A 473 -9.68 10.90 19.56
CA LEU A 473 -9.26 10.74 20.95
C LEU A 473 -9.52 9.32 21.45
N HIS A 474 -10.68 8.75 21.15
CA HIS A 474 -11.02 7.36 21.47
C HIS A 474 -10.01 6.39 20.87
N LEU A 475 -9.67 6.52 19.58
CA LEU A 475 -8.65 5.66 18.96
C LEU A 475 -7.27 5.78 19.63
N ARG A 476 -6.88 6.98 20.07
CA ARG A 476 -5.62 7.18 20.81
C ARG A 476 -5.65 6.54 22.20
N LEU A 477 -6.77 6.67 22.91
CA LEU A 477 -6.97 6.04 24.22
C LEU A 477 -6.99 4.52 24.10
N TYR A 478 -7.74 3.99 23.13
CA TYR A 478 -7.81 2.57 22.83
C TYR A 478 -6.41 2.02 22.50
N ALA A 479 -5.66 2.66 21.60
CA ALA A 479 -4.30 2.24 21.27
C ALA A 479 -3.34 2.28 22.47
N ARG A 480 -3.52 3.20 23.42
CA ARG A 480 -2.74 3.26 24.66
C ARG A 480 -3.16 2.14 25.62
N ALA A 481 -4.46 1.93 25.82
CA ALA A 481 -5.00 0.86 26.65
C ALA A 481 -4.56 -0.51 26.12
N THR A 482 -4.71 -0.80 24.83
CA THR A 482 -4.30 -2.07 24.23
C THR A 482 -2.80 -2.33 24.38
N ARG A 483 -1.95 -1.33 24.12
CA ARG A 483 -0.48 -1.48 24.30
C ARG A 483 -0.12 -1.75 25.76
N SER A 484 -0.74 -1.02 26.68
CA SER A 484 -0.50 -1.18 28.11
C SER A 484 -0.98 -2.55 28.61
N TRP A 485 -2.16 -2.99 28.18
CA TRP A 485 -2.71 -4.32 28.49
C TRP A 485 -1.83 -5.44 27.96
N ARG A 486 -1.38 -5.36 26.71
CA ARG A 486 -0.44 -6.34 26.13
C ARG A 486 0.86 -6.42 26.93
N ALA A 487 1.42 -5.26 27.30
CA ALA A 487 2.63 -5.21 28.11
C ALA A 487 2.44 -5.83 29.50
N LEU A 488 1.29 -5.60 30.15
CA LEU A 488 0.93 -6.23 31.43
C LEU A 488 0.79 -7.74 31.29
N ARG A 489 -0.03 -8.21 30.33
CA ARG A 489 -0.26 -9.64 30.08
C ARG A 489 1.05 -10.37 29.80
N LEU A 490 1.91 -9.79 28.96
CA LEU A 490 3.23 -10.34 28.69
C LEU A 490 4.11 -10.34 29.94
N GLY A 491 4.12 -9.25 30.71
CA GLY A 491 4.91 -9.17 31.94
C GLY A 491 4.47 -10.17 33.01
N PHE A 492 3.18 -10.49 33.12
CA PHE A 492 2.69 -11.56 34.00
C PHE A 492 3.10 -12.95 33.49
N ARG A 493 2.97 -13.20 32.19
CA ARG A 493 3.39 -14.47 31.56
C ARG A 493 4.90 -14.70 31.68
N LEU A 494 5.71 -13.65 31.59
CA LEU A 494 7.16 -13.72 31.79
C LEU A 494 7.54 -14.11 33.22
N ARG A 495 6.63 -13.94 34.19
CA ARG A 495 6.86 -14.25 35.61
C ARG A 495 6.25 -15.58 36.05
N SER A 496 5.43 -16.23 35.22
CA SER A 496 4.77 -17.51 35.56
C SER A 496 5.67 -18.74 35.35
N GLY A 497 6.82 -18.60 34.67
CA GLY A 497 7.72 -19.73 34.39
C GLY A 497 7.20 -20.74 33.36
N SER A 498 6.06 -20.49 32.72
CA SER A 498 5.38 -21.43 31.83
C SER A 498 5.95 -21.52 30.41
N VAL A 499 7.05 -20.81 30.13
CA VAL A 499 7.69 -20.73 28.81
C VAL A 499 9.19 -20.79 29.03
N ASP A 500 9.86 -21.70 28.33
CA ASP A 500 11.33 -21.74 28.27
C ASP A 500 11.86 -20.54 27.48
N TRP A 501 12.02 -19.42 28.18
CA TRP A 501 12.45 -18.17 27.58
C TRP A 501 13.92 -18.18 27.18
N ASP A 502 14.76 -18.88 27.93
CA ASP A 502 16.20 -18.87 27.69
C ASP A 502 16.50 -19.72 26.45
N GLY A 503 15.85 -20.88 26.29
CA GLY A 503 15.86 -21.65 25.04
C GLY A 503 15.34 -20.82 23.85
N LEU A 504 14.16 -20.20 23.98
CA LEU A 504 13.57 -19.38 22.91
C LEU A 504 14.47 -18.19 22.49
N LEU A 505 15.10 -17.52 23.46
CA LEU A 505 16.02 -16.41 23.21
C LEU A 505 17.28 -16.89 22.49
N ASN A 506 17.85 -18.01 22.92
CA ASN A 506 19.03 -18.60 22.33
C ASN A 506 18.77 -19.02 20.88
N THR A 507 17.68 -19.75 20.62
CA THR A 507 17.28 -20.14 19.26
C THR A 507 17.04 -18.91 18.38
N HIS A 508 16.34 -17.89 18.90
CA HIS A 508 16.10 -16.67 18.14
C HIS A 508 17.38 -15.91 17.80
N ALA A 509 18.31 -15.78 18.76
CA ALA A 509 19.57 -15.08 18.56
C ALA A 509 20.48 -15.84 17.59
N MET A 510 20.55 -17.17 17.70
CA MET A 510 21.29 -18.05 16.80
C MET A 510 20.77 -17.91 15.37
N LEU A 511 19.47 -18.08 15.14
CA LEU A 511 18.87 -17.95 13.82
C LEU A 511 19.05 -16.54 13.23
N ALA A 512 18.92 -15.50 14.07
CA ALA A 512 19.13 -14.13 13.62
C ALA A 512 20.57 -13.86 13.17
N LYS A 513 21.54 -14.48 13.85
CA LYS A 513 22.96 -14.43 13.50
C LYS A 513 23.23 -15.19 12.20
N GLU A 514 22.77 -16.44 12.08
CA GLU A 514 22.93 -17.25 10.86
C GLU A 514 22.35 -16.55 9.62
N LEU A 515 21.13 -16.00 9.74
CA LEU A 515 20.52 -15.22 8.66
C LEU A 515 21.30 -13.94 8.33
N ALA A 516 21.94 -13.32 9.31
CA ALA A 516 22.76 -12.14 9.08
C ALA A 516 24.07 -12.49 8.35
N ILE A 517 24.67 -13.62 8.70
CA ILE A 517 25.91 -14.18 8.09
C ILE A 517 25.69 -14.53 6.63
N ILE A 518 24.53 -15.08 6.24
CA ILE A 518 24.25 -15.39 4.81
C ILE A 518 24.40 -14.14 3.94
N GLY A 519 23.97 -12.98 4.44
CA GLY A 519 24.13 -11.71 3.74
C GLY A 519 25.48 -11.02 3.95
N GLU A 520 26.37 -11.57 4.77
CA GLU A 520 27.73 -11.04 4.96
C GLU A 520 28.63 -11.47 3.81
N GLY A 521 29.48 -10.56 3.35
CA GLY A 521 30.33 -10.82 2.19
C GLY A 521 29.60 -10.81 0.85
N LEU A 522 28.28 -10.60 0.81
CA LEU A 522 27.53 -10.38 -0.44
C LEU A 522 27.35 -8.89 -0.74
N VAL A 523 27.35 -8.56 -2.03
CA VAL A 523 26.85 -7.29 -2.57
C VAL A 523 25.35 -7.45 -2.79
N LEU A 524 24.54 -6.71 -2.03
CA LEU A 524 23.09 -6.86 -1.97
C LEU A 524 22.37 -5.54 -2.32
N PRO A 525 21.07 -5.58 -2.66
CA PRO A 525 20.28 -4.39 -3.00
C PRO A 525 20.49 -3.21 -2.05
N GLY A 526 20.85 -2.05 -2.60
CA GLY A 526 21.10 -0.80 -1.87
C GLY A 526 22.49 -0.67 -1.26
N ASP A 527 23.40 -1.60 -1.52
CA ASP A 527 24.83 -1.39 -1.26
C ASP A 527 25.44 -0.41 -2.28
N PRO A 528 26.52 0.34 -1.95
CA PRO A 528 27.11 1.32 -2.86
C PRO A 528 27.62 0.73 -4.19
N ASP A 529 28.06 -0.53 -4.13
CA ASP A 529 28.55 -1.35 -5.23
C ASP A 529 27.46 -2.20 -5.89
N TRP A 530 26.20 -2.08 -5.45
CA TRP A 530 25.07 -2.76 -6.06
C TRP A 530 24.73 -2.15 -7.41
N VAL A 531 24.62 -3.01 -8.42
CA VAL A 531 24.09 -2.67 -9.73
C VAL A 531 22.75 -3.37 -9.86
N ASP A 532 21.67 -2.59 -10.01
CA ASP A 532 20.34 -3.17 -10.18
C ASP A 532 20.29 -4.11 -11.41
N PRO A 533 19.58 -5.25 -11.29
CA PRO A 533 19.49 -6.20 -12.37
C PRO A 533 18.87 -5.55 -13.61
N LYS A 534 19.33 -6.00 -14.78
CA LYS A 534 18.68 -5.64 -16.04
C LYS A 534 17.25 -6.20 -16.05
N PRO A 535 16.31 -5.56 -16.76
CA PRO A 535 14.96 -6.07 -16.84
C PRO A 535 14.90 -7.52 -17.34
N GLY A 536 14.14 -8.36 -16.64
CA GLY A 536 14.06 -9.80 -16.87
C GLY A 536 15.03 -10.66 -16.05
N VAL A 537 15.93 -10.05 -15.27
CA VAL A 537 16.88 -10.73 -14.37
C VAL A 537 16.44 -10.51 -12.92
N ASP A 538 16.40 -11.56 -12.09
CA ASP A 538 16.03 -11.42 -10.67
C ASP A 538 17.22 -10.92 -9.83
N ASP A 539 16.93 -10.39 -8.64
CA ASP A 539 17.94 -9.79 -7.77
C ASP A 539 19.06 -10.78 -7.42
N TRP A 540 18.74 -12.04 -7.14
CA TRP A 540 19.72 -13.04 -6.70
C TRP A 540 20.73 -13.40 -7.79
N GLU A 541 20.37 -13.27 -9.07
CA GLU A 541 21.24 -13.62 -10.21
C GLU A 541 22.41 -12.65 -10.38
N VAL A 542 22.26 -11.41 -9.89
CA VAL A 542 23.30 -10.38 -9.95
C VAL A 542 24.02 -10.18 -8.62
N VAL A 543 23.67 -10.96 -7.59
CA VAL A 543 24.40 -11.00 -6.31
C VAL A 543 25.82 -11.50 -6.56
N LYS A 544 26.79 -10.81 -5.96
CA LYS A 544 28.22 -11.11 -6.07
C LYS A 544 28.84 -11.16 -4.68
N MET A 545 29.92 -11.93 -4.55
CA MET A 545 30.79 -11.83 -3.39
C MET A 545 31.51 -10.47 -3.43
N ARG A 546 31.55 -9.78 -2.28
CA ARG A 546 32.38 -8.60 -2.07
C ARG A 546 33.83 -9.03 -2.23
N THR A 547 34.53 -8.40 -3.16
CA THR A 547 35.98 -8.53 -3.24
C THR A 547 36.58 -8.01 -1.95
N SER A 548 37.34 -8.86 -1.25
CA SER A 548 38.08 -8.50 -0.05
C SER A 548 38.96 -7.29 -0.38
N SER A 549 38.72 -6.17 0.30
CA SER A 549 39.61 -5.00 0.22
C SER A 549 40.85 -5.22 1.07
#